data_AF-A0AAW4KYA1-F1
#
_entry.id   AF-A0AAW4KYA1-F1
#
_cell.length_a   1.000
_cell.length_b   1.000
_cell.length_c   1.000
_cell.angle_alpha   90.00
_cell.angle_beta   90.00
_cell.angle_gamma   90.00
#
_symmetry.space_group_name_H-M   'P 1'
#
loop_
_entity.id
_entity.type
_entity.pdbx_description
1 polymer ?
#
loop_
_entity_poly.entity_id
_entity_poly.type
_entity_poly.pdbx_seq_one_letter_code
_entity_poly.pdbx_strand_id
1 'polypeptide(L)' 'MLDGCTDWPEDFSRRYREQGYWQGVPLGQLLREQAQRTPQREALVDGNRRWSYAELDQHADRLAAGLAERGLVAGQ' A
#
# COMPACT_ATOMS: atom_id res chain seq x y z
N MET A 1 -15.53 7.75 -0.82
CA MET A 1 -14.82 8.90 -0.23
C MET A 1 -15.09 8.87 1.25
N LEU A 2 -14.09 9.13 2.08
CA LEU A 2 -14.30 9.24 3.53
C LEU A 2 -15.05 10.54 3.82
N ASP A 3 -15.92 10.52 4.82
CA ASP A 3 -16.66 11.70 5.24
C ASP A 3 -15.71 12.82 5.68
N GLY A 4 -16.00 14.05 5.28
CA GLY A 4 -15.16 15.22 5.57
C GLY A 4 -14.00 15.46 4.58
N CYS A 5 -13.78 14.57 3.61
CA CYS A 5 -12.85 14.83 2.52
C CYS A 5 -13.52 15.65 1.40
N THR A 6 -12.83 16.69 0.90
CA THR A 6 -13.26 17.43 -0.30
C THR A 6 -12.69 16.74 -1.54
N ASP A 7 -13.57 16.35 -2.46
CA ASP A 7 -13.18 15.78 -3.75
C ASP A 7 -12.45 16.80 -4.64
N TRP A 8 -11.57 16.30 -5.50
CA TRP A 8 -11.02 17.09 -6.59
C TRP A 8 -12.11 17.35 -7.64
N PRO A 9 -12.16 18.55 -8.26
CA PRO A 9 -13.06 18.79 -9.38
C PRO A 9 -12.79 17.81 -10.53
N GLU A 10 -13.84 17.40 -11.23
CA GLU A 10 -13.80 16.28 -12.18
C GLU A 10 -12.77 16.47 -13.30
N ASP A 11 -12.62 17.69 -13.81
CA ASP A 11 -11.66 17.99 -14.87
C ASP A 11 -10.20 17.76 -14.42
N PHE A 12 -9.88 18.02 -13.15
CA PHE A 12 -8.55 17.74 -12.60
C PHE A 12 -8.35 16.25 -12.37
N SER A 13 -9.37 15.56 -11.82
CA SER A 13 -9.31 14.13 -11.56
C SER A 13 -9.08 13.35 -12.86
N ARG A 14 -9.77 13.74 -13.94
CA ARG A 14 -9.60 13.19 -15.29
C ARG A 14 -8.20 13.46 -15.83
N ARG A 15 -7.75 14.72 -15.81
CA ARG A 15 -6.43 15.11 -16.30
C ARG A 15 -5.30 14.31 -15.64
N TYR A 16 -5.35 14.11 -14.32
CA TYR A 16 -4.31 13.37 -13.60
C TYR A 16 -4.32 11.87 -13.87
N ARG A 17 -5.48 11.27 -14.15
CA ARG A 17 -5.56 9.88 -14.61
C ARG A 17 -5.03 9.73 -16.03
N GLU A 18 -5.43 10.60 -16.95
CA GLU A 18 -4.96 10.59 -18.34
C GLU A 18 -3.45 10.82 -18.46
N GLN A 19 -2.87 11.66 -17.60
CA GLN A 19 -1.43 11.90 -17.53
C GLN A 19 -0.66 10.78 -16.79
N GLY A 20 -1.36 9.77 -16.27
CA GLY A 20 -0.75 8.63 -15.58
C GLY A 20 -0.20 8.94 -14.19
N TYR A 21 -0.49 10.13 -13.64
CA TYR A 21 -0.11 10.47 -12.26
C TYR A 21 -0.91 9.66 -11.25
N TRP A 22 -2.19 9.48 -11.52
CA TRP A 22 -3.08 8.64 -10.72
C TRP A 22 -3.34 7.33 -11.43
N GLN A 23 -2.51 6.33 -11.13
CA GLN A 23 -2.53 5.04 -11.81
C GLN A 23 -3.66 4.11 -11.36
N GLY A 24 -4.43 4.50 -10.33
CA GLY A 24 -5.51 3.66 -9.79
C GLY A 24 -5.01 2.41 -9.05
N VAL A 25 -3.73 2.36 -8.68
CA VAL A 25 -3.13 1.24 -7.96
C VAL A 25 -3.16 1.54 -6.46
N PRO A 26 -3.71 0.63 -5.62
CA PRO A 26 -3.63 0.76 -4.17
C PRO A 26 -2.18 0.74 -3.69
N LEU A 27 -1.86 1.54 -2.66
CA LEU A 27 -0.49 1.63 -2.16
C LEU A 27 0.09 0.27 -1.73
N GLY A 28 -0.72 -0.58 -1.09
CA GLY A 28 -0.29 -1.93 -0.70
C GLY A 28 0.05 -2.85 -1.88
N GLN A 29 -0.54 -2.62 -3.05
CA GLN A 29 -0.22 -3.40 -4.25
C GLN A 29 1.18 -3.08 -4.78
N LEU A 30 1.65 -1.84 -4.63
CA LEU A 30 3.03 -1.50 -5.02
C LEU A 30 4.06 -2.31 -4.23
N LEU A 31 3.81 -2.55 -2.92
CA LEU A 31 4.66 -3.42 -2.11
C LEU A 31 4.60 -4.88 -2.61
N ARG A 32 3.39 -5.40 -2.85
CA ARG A 32 3.18 -6.75 -3.35
C ARG A 32 3.91 -7.02 -4.66
N GLU A 33 3.82 -6.08 -5.60
CA GLU A 33 4.47 -6.19 -6.90
C GLU A 33 5.99 -6.22 -6.77
N GLN A 34 6.57 -5.41 -5.88
CA GLN A 34 8.02 -5.46 -5.62
C GLN A 34 8.45 -6.76 -4.93
N ALA A 35 7.64 -7.28 -4.00
CA ALA A 35 7.87 -8.57 -3.35
C ALA A 35 7.85 -9.73 -4.35
N GLN A 36 7.03 -9.68 -5.39
CA GLN A 36 7.04 -10.67 -6.47
C GLN A 36 8.22 -10.47 -7.43
N ARG A 37 8.56 -9.22 -7.76
CA ARG A 37 9.60 -8.90 -8.74
C ARG A 37 11.01 -9.17 -8.23
N THR A 38 11.30 -8.82 -6.97
CA THR A 38 12.63 -8.98 -6.36
C THR A 38 12.53 -9.45 -4.90
N PRO A 39 12.06 -10.68 -4.66
CA PRO A 39 11.68 -11.13 -3.32
C PRO A 39 12.80 -11.07 -2.29
N GLN A 40 14.03 -11.43 -2.67
CA GLN A 40 15.19 -11.49 -1.76
C GLN A 40 15.94 -10.15 -1.63
N ARG A 41 15.55 -9.12 -2.38
CA ARG A 41 16.22 -7.81 -2.29
C ARG A 41 15.84 -7.14 -0.96
N GLU A 42 16.85 -6.58 -0.28
CA GLU A 42 16.67 -5.83 0.96
C GLU A 42 15.77 -4.61 0.73
N ALA A 43 14.68 -4.52 1.50
CA ALA A 43 13.64 -3.49 1.40
C ALA A 43 13.64 -2.53 2.60
N LEU A 44 13.98 -3.04 3.80
CA LEU A 44 13.97 -2.27 5.04
C LEU A 44 15.17 -2.66 5.92
N VAL A 45 15.82 -1.65 6.48
CA VAL A 45 16.89 -1.80 7.49
C VAL A 45 16.53 -0.99 8.72
N ASP A 46 16.46 -1.65 9.87
CA ASP A 46 16.20 -1.05 11.18
C ASP A 46 17.24 -1.58 12.18
N GLY A 47 18.32 -0.82 12.36
CA GLY A 47 19.49 -1.25 13.12
C GLY A 47 20.10 -2.54 12.56
N ASN A 48 20.12 -3.60 13.38
CA ASN A 48 20.61 -4.92 12.97
C ASN A 48 19.55 -5.76 12.24
N ARG A 49 18.31 -5.30 12.19
CA ARG A 49 17.22 -6.00 11.52
C ARG A 49 17.21 -5.61 10.06
N ARG A 50 17.18 -6.62 9.19
CA ARG A 50 17.08 -6.43 7.74
C ARG A 50 15.98 -7.30 7.20
N TRP A 51 15.09 -6.72 6.41
CA TRP A 51 14.02 -7.44 5.75
C TRP A 51 14.16 -7.32 4.24
N SER A 52 13.97 -8.44 3.57
CA SER A 52 13.71 -8.50 2.15
C SER A 52 12.29 -8.01 1.81
N TYR A 53 12.02 -7.71 0.54
CA TYR A 53 10.67 -7.34 0.10
C TYR A 53 9.64 -8.43 0.43
N ALA A 54 9.99 -9.71 0.27
CA ALA A 54 9.09 -10.82 0.60
C ALA A 54 8.76 -10.89 2.11
N GLU A 55 9.76 -10.68 2.97
CA GLU A 55 9.55 -10.69 4.42
C GLU A 55 8.71 -9.50 4.89
N LEU A 56 8.94 -8.32 4.32
CA LEU A 56 8.17 -7.12 4.61
C LEU A 56 6.70 -7.29 4.23
N ASP A 57 6.43 -7.78 3.01
CA ASP A 57 5.09 -8.05 2.51
C ASP A 57 4.36 -9.10 3.37
N GLN A 58 5.01 -10.22 3.69
CA GLN A 58 4.44 -11.24 4.58
C GLN A 58 4.19 -10.71 6.00
N HIS A 59 5.03 -9.79 6.48
CA HIS A 59 4.82 -9.18 7.80
C HIS A 59 3.62 -8.22 7.78
N ALA A 60 3.47 -7.42 6.72
CA ALA A 60 2.31 -6.55 6.53
C ALA A 60 1.00 -7.36 6.51
N ASP A 61 0.97 -8.49 5.80
CA ASP A 61 -0.20 -9.38 5.77
C ASP A 61 -0.55 -9.94 7.14
N ARG A 62 0.45 -10.43 7.88
CA ARG A 62 0.24 -10.97 9.24
C ARG A 62 -0.29 -9.90 10.19
N LEU A 63 0.24 -8.68 10.09
CA LEU A 63 -0.25 -7.56 10.89
C LEU A 63 -1.70 -7.22 10.52
N ALA A 64 -2.02 -7.11 9.23
CA ALA A 64 -3.37 -6.83 8.76
C ALA A 64 -4.39 -7.88 9.25
N ALA A 65 -4.04 -9.17 9.19
CA ALA A 65 -4.87 -10.26 9.72
C ALA A 65 -5.09 -10.10 11.24
N GLY A 66 -4.04 -9.83 12.01
CA GLY A 66 -4.14 -9.62 13.47
C GLY A 66 -4.91 -8.35 13.88
N LEU A 67 -4.94 -7.32 13.02
CA LEU A 67 -5.79 -6.13 13.19
C LEU A 67 -7.26 -6.47 12.91
N ALA A 68 -7.53 -7.22 11.85
CA ALA A 68 -8.89 -7.68 11.52
C ALA A 68 -9.47 -8.58 12.63
N GLU A 69 -8.67 -9.48 13.20
CA GLU A 69 -9.05 -10.30 14.37
C GLU A 69 -9.40 -9.45 15.61
N ARG A 70 -8.81 -8.25 15.73
CA ARG A 70 -9.11 -7.29 16.81
C ARG A 70 -10.32 -6.39 16.48
N GLY A 71 -11.00 -6.64 15.37
CA GLY A 71 -12.22 -5.95 14.97
C GLY A 71 -11.99 -4.67 14.17
N LEU A 72 -10.76 -4.39 13.72
CA LEU A 72 -10.52 -3.26 12.81
C LEU A 72 -11.00 -3.62 11.40
N VAL A 73 -11.78 -2.72 10.81
CA VAL A 73 -12.34 -2.88 9.46
C VAL A 73 -11.95 -1.72 8.54
N ALA A 74 -12.17 -1.90 7.24
CA ALA A 74 -11.90 -0.87 6.26
C ALA A 74 -12.74 0.39 6.54
N GLY A 75 -12.07 1.56 6.56
CA GLY A 75 -12.73 2.86 6.71
C GLY A 75 -13.00 3.31 8.15
N GLN A 76 -12.46 2.62 9.15
CA GLN A 76 -12.44 3.06 10.55
C GLN A 76 -11.30 4.03 10.86
#